data_AF-A0A9E4KC64-F1
#
_entry.id   AF-A0A9E4KC64-F1
#
_cell.length_a   1.000
_cell.length_b   1.000
_cell.length_c   1.000
_cell.angle_alpha   90.00
_cell.angle_beta   90.00
_cell.angle_gamma   90.00
#
_symmetry.space_group_name_H-M   'P 1'
#
loop_
_entity.id
_entity.type
_entity.pdbx_description
1 polymer ?
#
loop_
_entity_poly.entity_id
_entity_poly.type
_entity_poly.pdbx_seq_one_letter_code
_entity_poly.pdbx_strand_id
1 'polypeptide(L)'
;MTDSFDIPRLIELRKLTRSVSERIETQLKSYLSTLAPLFSPQPILGEYIRGGSKSSVKGAEKNFQELKKHYLSIARQKPYSLDSDISPPLDIFAATPALTPVTYPYKAENDGKTAELTVTSPLQWILSYPGMAPNQITDLLKGNRSQIQDELAHTLLQCLTLNLVLEKQTGLRNLLKDLRFKLQTIQVDSLGDLPVLLISCPISTELPSDDVIIQNTEISGIPSFEEIIKINDIRSMSDPLRETLLGITQEVTPEIYQELVS
;
A
#
# COMPACT_ATOMS: atom_id res chain seq x y z
N MET A 1 -23.28 -6.44 20.31
CA MET A 1 -24.12 -7.54 19.80
C MET A 1 -23.20 -8.37 18.95
N THR A 2 -22.99 -9.63 19.31
CA THR A 2 -22.15 -10.59 18.59
C THR A 2 -22.90 -10.98 17.33
N ASP A 3 -22.64 -10.27 16.23
CA ASP A 3 -23.08 -10.69 14.91
C ASP A 3 -22.31 -11.98 14.57
N SER A 4 -22.95 -13.11 14.84
CA SER A 4 -22.54 -14.40 14.32
C SER A 4 -22.57 -14.29 12.79
N PHE A 5 -21.39 -14.22 12.16
CA PHE A 5 -21.33 -14.27 10.70
C PHE A 5 -21.84 -15.63 10.25
N ASP A 6 -23.00 -15.65 9.61
CA ASP A 6 -23.48 -16.83 8.91
C ASP A 6 -22.61 -17.08 7.67
N ILE A 7 -22.20 -18.32 7.43
CA ILE A 7 -21.25 -18.68 6.34
C ILE A 7 -21.75 -18.22 4.95
N PRO A 8 -23.04 -18.34 4.58
CA PRO A 8 -23.59 -17.77 3.36
C PRO A 8 -23.36 -16.26 3.25
N ARG A 9 -23.60 -15.52 4.34
CA ARG A 9 -23.39 -14.07 4.39
C ARG A 9 -21.92 -13.71 4.21
N LEU A 10 -21.02 -14.48 4.81
CA LEU A 10 -19.57 -14.31 4.62
C LEU A 10 -19.18 -14.47 3.13
N ILE A 11 -19.77 -15.44 2.44
CA ILE A 11 -19.51 -15.69 1.02
C ILE A 11 -19.96 -14.49 0.18
N GLU A 12 -21.15 -13.94 0.45
CA GLU A 12 -21.63 -12.74 -0.25
C GLU A 12 -20.70 -11.55 -0.02
N LEU A 13 -20.35 -11.26 1.24
CA LEU A 13 -19.50 -10.13 1.56
C LEU A 13 -18.10 -10.27 0.95
N ARG A 14 -17.54 -11.49 0.85
CA ARG A 14 -16.27 -11.74 0.14
C ARG A 14 -16.39 -11.48 -1.35
N LYS A 15 -17.47 -11.92 -1.99
CA LYS A 15 -17.72 -11.62 -3.42
C LYS A 15 -17.78 -10.12 -3.65
N LEU A 16 -18.56 -9.41 -2.82
CA LEU A 16 -18.67 -7.96 -2.90
C LEU A 16 -17.32 -7.27 -2.69
N THR A 17 -16.58 -7.68 -1.65
CA THR A 17 -15.28 -7.10 -1.32
C THR A 17 -14.32 -7.23 -2.49
N ARG A 18 -14.23 -8.41 -3.10
CA ARG A 18 -13.39 -8.65 -4.28
C ARG A 18 -13.80 -7.79 -5.47
N SER A 19 -15.09 -7.72 -5.79
CA SER A 19 -15.57 -6.92 -6.93
C SER A 19 -15.34 -5.41 -6.71
N VAL A 20 -15.52 -4.93 -5.48
CA VAL A 20 -15.23 -3.53 -5.12
C VAL A 20 -13.72 -3.27 -5.18
N SER A 21 -12.89 -4.11 -4.57
CA SER A 21 -11.44 -3.92 -4.56
C SER A 21 -10.85 -3.93 -5.98
N GLU A 22 -11.23 -4.89 -6.82
CA GLU A 22 -10.80 -4.96 -8.23
C GLU A 22 -11.16 -3.67 -8.99
N ARG A 23 -12.39 -3.16 -8.79
CA ARG A 23 -12.85 -1.93 -9.46
C ARG A 23 -12.10 -0.68 -8.97
N ILE A 24 -11.95 -0.52 -7.66
CA ILE A 24 -11.27 0.62 -7.05
C ILE A 24 -9.78 0.61 -7.39
N GLU A 25 -9.13 -0.56 -7.32
CA GLU A 25 -7.72 -0.70 -7.68
C GLU A 25 -7.49 -0.36 -9.16
N THR A 26 -8.37 -0.82 -10.05
CA THR A 26 -8.32 -0.48 -11.48
C THR A 26 -8.43 1.03 -11.72
N GLN A 27 -9.34 1.69 -11.01
CA GLN A 27 -9.50 3.14 -11.09
C GLN A 27 -8.25 3.87 -10.56
N LEU A 28 -7.72 3.44 -9.41
CA LEU A 28 -6.50 4.03 -8.85
C LEU A 28 -5.31 3.86 -9.79
N LYS A 29 -5.12 2.66 -10.38
CA LYS A 29 -4.08 2.42 -11.39
C LYS A 29 -4.22 3.35 -12.60
N SER A 30 -5.45 3.60 -13.05
CA SER A 30 -5.71 4.55 -14.15
C SER A 30 -5.29 5.98 -13.78
N TYR A 31 -5.60 6.43 -12.56
CA TYR A 31 -5.15 7.73 -12.06
C TYR A 31 -3.63 7.80 -11.93
N LEU A 32 -2.99 6.81 -11.32
CA LEU A 32 -1.53 6.76 -11.19
C LEU A 32 -0.82 6.77 -12.54
N SER A 33 -1.35 6.04 -13.52
CA SER A 33 -0.86 6.05 -14.90
C SER A 33 -0.96 7.43 -15.54
N THR A 34 -2.12 8.09 -15.39
CA THR A 34 -2.34 9.46 -15.88
C THR A 34 -1.38 10.46 -15.22
N LEU A 35 -1.11 10.29 -13.93
CA LEU A 35 -0.27 11.17 -13.12
C LEU A 35 1.22 10.75 -13.13
N ALA A 36 1.60 9.72 -13.88
CA ALA A 36 2.94 9.13 -13.84
C ALA A 36 4.09 10.13 -13.99
N PRO A 37 4.01 11.15 -14.89
CA PRO A 37 5.09 12.14 -15.01
C PRO A 37 5.34 12.94 -13.72
N LEU A 38 4.32 13.14 -12.88
CA LEU A 38 4.43 13.87 -11.63
C LEU A 38 5.15 13.06 -10.55
N PHE A 39 5.20 11.73 -10.69
CA PHE A 39 6.00 10.89 -9.79
C PHE A 39 7.48 10.83 -10.18
N SER A 40 7.90 11.54 -11.24
CA SER A 40 9.31 11.61 -11.61
C SER A 40 10.12 12.42 -10.58
N PRO A 41 11.30 11.94 -10.16
CA PRO A 41 12.21 12.69 -9.31
C PRO A 41 13.01 13.76 -10.08
N GLN A 42 12.99 13.73 -11.42
CA GLN A 42 13.80 14.61 -12.26
C GLN A 42 13.57 16.11 -12.01
N PRO A 43 12.33 16.61 -11.84
CA PRO A 43 12.10 18.03 -11.54
C PRO A 43 12.61 18.47 -10.16
N ILE A 44 12.98 17.52 -9.29
CA ILE A 44 13.37 17.76 -7.89
C ILE A 44 14.88 17.56 -7.70
N LEU A 45 15.43 16.50 -8.30
CA LEU A 45 16.82 16.09 -8.16
C LEU A 45 17.68 16.46 -9.38
N GLY A 46 17.09 16.91 -10.49
CA GLY A 46 17.82 17.52 -11.61
C GLY A 46 19.01 16.70 -12.11
N GLU A 47 20.20 17.28 -12.01
CA GLU A 47 21.48 16.73 -12.43
C GLU A 47 22.01 15.58 -11.53
N TYR A 48 21.41 15.35 -10.36
CA TYR A 48 21.85 14.34 -9.38
C TYR A 48 21.36 12.92 -9.70
N ILE A 49 20.45 12.74 -10.66
CA ILE A 49 19.96 11.42 -11.10
C ILE A 49 20.52 11.04 -12.47
N ARG A 50 20.66 9.74 -12.74
CA ARG A 50 21.07 9.25 -14.06
C ARG A 50 20.02 9.60 -15.10
N GLY A 51 20.45 10.18 -16.22
CA GLY A 51 19.53 10.67 -17.26
C GLY A 51 18.77 11.94 -16.85
N GLY A 52 19.20 12.58 -15.77
CA GLY A 52 18.63 13.83 -15.27
C GLY A 52 18.81 15.04 -16.18
N SER A 53 18.35 16.20 -15.71
CA SER A 53 18.47 17.44 -16.46
C SER A 53 19.93 17.80 -16.74
N LYS A 54 20.24 18.22 -17.97
CA LYS A 54 21.58 18.74 -18.33
C LYS A 54 21.84 20.13 -17.74
N SER A 55 20.78 20.87 -17.43
CA SER A 55 20.86 22.16 -16.75
C SER A 55 20.58 21.99 -15.25
N SER A 56 21.24 22.82 -14.44
CA SER A 56 21.04 22.80 -12.99
C SER A 56 19.60 23.13 -12.63
N VAL A 57 19.00 22.28 -11.81
CA VAL A 57 17.64 22.50 -11.29
C VAL A 57 17.74 23.25 -9.97
N LYS A 58 17.01 24.37 -9.87
CA LYS A 58 17.01 25.20 -8.67
C LYS A 58 16.59 24.37 -7.44
N GLY A 59 17.47 24.30 -6.44
CA GLY A 59 17.21 23.57 -5.20
C GLY A 59 17.54 22.08 -5.24
N ALA A 60 18.00 21.54 -6.39
CA ALA A 60 18.33 20.12 -6.51
C ALA A 60 19.44 19.68 -5.56
N GLU A 61 20.49 20.50 -5.39
CA GLU A 61 21.56 20.19 -4.43
C GLU A 61 21.02 20.10 -3.00
N LYS A 62 20.18 21.04 -2.59
CA LYS A 62 19.57 21.00 -1.25
C LYS A 62 18.73 19.72 -1.07
N ASN A 63 17.91 19.37 -2.06
CA ASN A 63 17.07 18.17 -2.02
C ASN A 63 17.93 16.89 -1.99
N PHE A 64 19.04 16.86 -2.74
CA PHE A 64 19.98 15.74 -2.72
C PHE A 64 20.64 15.58 -1.34
N GLN A 65 21.09 16.67 -0.72
CA GLN A 65 21.67 16.62 0.63
C GLN A 65 20.64 16.18 1.68
N GLU A 66 19.38 16.62 1.58
CA GLU A 66 18.28 16.15 2.42
C GLU A 66 18.05 14.63 2.25
N LEU A 67 17.97 14.15 1.01
CA LEU A 67 17.82 12.73 0.69
C LEU A 67 18.99 11.89 1.23
N LYS A 68 20.22 12.33 1.00
CA LYS A 68 21.44 11.67 1.48
C LYS A 68 21.48 11.58 3.00
N LYS A 69 21.17 12.67 3.70
CA LYS A 69 21.10 12.68 5.16
C LYS A 69 20.05 11.68 5.67
N HIS A 70 18.87 11.67 5.07
CA HIS A 70 17.78 10.78 5.48
C HIS A 70 18.12 9.31 5.21
N TYR A 71 18.67 9.01 4.01
CA TYR A 71 19.17 7.70 3.66
C TYR A 71 20.19 7.19 4.68
N LEU A 72 21.23 7.97 4.98
CA LEU A 72 22.27 7.55 5.93
C LEU A 72 21.74 7.36 7.35
N SER A 73 20.73 8.12 7.77
CA SER A 73 20.10 7.94 9.09
C SER A 73 19.32 6.64 9.23
N ILE A 74 18.80 6.08 8.13
CA ILE A 74 18.05 4.81 8.11
C ILE A 74 18.97 3.65 7.79
N ALA A 75 19.76 3.76 6.72
CA ALA A 75 20.59 2.70 6.18
C ALA A 75 21.58 2.13 7.21
N ARG A 76 22.13 2.98 8.09
CA ARG A 76 23.09 2.57 9.14
C ARG A 76 22.43 1.91 10.35
N GLN A 77 21.12 2.08 10.54
CA GLN A 77 20.40 1.53 11.67
C GLN A 77 19.93 0.10 11.38
N LYS A 78 19.59 -0.64 12.44
CA LYS A 78 18.86 -1.91 12.27
C LYS A 78 17.47 -1.60 11.69
N PRO A 79 16.94 -2.45 10.79
CA PRO A 79 17.43 -3.78 10.39
C PRO A 79 18.45 -3.79 9.24
N TYR A 80 18.89 -2.64 8.73
CA TYR A 80 19.66 -2.51 7.50
C TYR A 80 21.16 -2.68 7.69
N SER A 81 21.76 -1.94 8.63
CA SER A 81 23.19 -1.99 8.95
C SER A 81 24.10 -1.89 7.71
N LEU A 82 23.76 -0.99 6.79
CA LEU A 82 24.50 -0.69 5.58
C LEU A 82 25.54 0.40 5.85
N ASP A 83 26.75 0.18 5.34
CA ASP A 83 27.85 1.15 5.37
C ASP A 83 27.93 1.99 4.08
N SER A 84 27.09 1.68 3.08
CA SER A 84 27.07 2.35 1.78
C SER A 84 26.65 3.81 1.90
N ASP A 85 27.38 4.68 1.21
CA ASP A 85 26.99 6.07 0.97
C ASP A 85 26.37 6.21 -0.42
N ILE A 86 25.57 7.25 -0.63
CA ILE A 86 25.02 7.56 -1.95
C ILE A 86 25.80 8.69 -2.60
N SER A 87 26.14 8.49 -3.88
CA SER A 87 26.85 9.44 -4.72
C SER A 87 26.15 9.61 -6.07
N PRO A 88 26.12 10.83 -6.64
CA PRO A 88 25.55 11.05 -7.97
C PRO A 88 26.41 10.42 -9.08
N PRO A 89 25.84 10.06 -10.23
CA PRO A 89 24.40 10.10 -10.53
C PRO A 89 23.65 8.94 -9.85
N LEU A 90 22.53 9.24 -9.20
CA LEU A 90 21.67 8.24 -8.58
C LEU A 90 20.91 7.44 -9.63
N ASP A 91 20.90 6.13 -9.49
CA ASP A 91 20.18 5.20 -10.36
C ASP A 91 18.70 5.16 -10.01
N ILE A 92 17.97 6.24 -10.32
CA ILE A 92 16.55 6.36 -10.01
C ILE A 92 15.79 6.57 -11.30
N PHE A 93 14.89 5.66 -11.62
CA PHE A 93 14.13 5.66 -12.86
C PHE A 93 12.72 6.17 -12.61
N ALA A 94 12.30 7.15 -13.40
CA ALA A 94 10.91 7.58 -13.38
C ALA A 94 10.03 6.42 -13.84
N ALA A 95 9.10 6.02 -12.98
CA ALA A 95 8.14 4.99 -13.27
C ALA A 95 6.78 5.35 -12.65
N THR A 96 5.72 4.87 -13.29
CA THR A 96 4.39 4.87 -12.69
C THR A 96 4.46 4.07 -11.39
N PRO A 97 4.08 4.64 -10.23
CA PRO A 97 4.07 3.88 -8.99
C PRO A 97 3.20 2.64 -9.09
N ALA A 98 3.68 1.55 -8.51
CA ALA A 98 2.95 0.30 -8.38
C ALA A 98 2.17 0.28 -7.06
N LEU A 99 1.07 -0.49 -7.07
CA LEU A 99 0.27 -0.80 -5.89
C LEU A 99 0.59 -2.21 -5.45
N THR A 100 0.98 -2.38 -4.19
CA THR A 100 1.14 -3.69 -3.55
C THR A 100 0.11 -3.81 -2.45
N PRO A 101 -0.78 -4.82 -2.43
CA PRO A 101 -1.75 -4.99 -1.36
C PRO A 101 -1.08 -5.05 0.01
N VAL A 102 -1.69 -4.41 1.01
CA VAL A 102 -1.24 -4.53 2.39
C VAL A 102 -1.56 -5.93 2.90
N THR A 103 -0.54 -6.58 3.48
CA THR A 103 -0.70 -7.85 4.17
C THR A 103 -0.04 -7.82 5.54
N TYR A 104 -0.59 -8.57 6.49
CA TYR A 104 -0.06 -8.67 7.85
C TYR A 104 -0.30 -10.06 8.45
N PRO A 105 0.58 -10.52 9.35
CA PRO A 105 0.35 -11.76 10.09
C PRO A 105 -0.77 -11.57 11.11
N TYR A 106 -1.64 -12.57 11.25
CA TYR A 106 -2.72 -12.59 12.23
C TYR A 106 -2.81 -13.96 12.90
N LYS A 107 -3.08 -13.95 14.20
CA LYS A 107 -3.32 -15.16 15.00
C LYS A 107 -4.76 -15.12 15.50
N ALA A 108 -5.62 -15.96 14.94
CA ALA A 108 -6.99 -16.16 15.41
C ALA A 108 -6.98 -17.15 16.58
N GLU A 109 -7.76 -16.89 17.63
CA GLU A 109 -7.87 -17.74 18.81
C GLU A 109 -9.31 -17.86 19.30
N ASN A 110 -9.82 -19.09 19.41
CA ASN A 110 -11.13 -19.36 19.99
C ASN A 110 -11.17 -20.73 20.69
N ASP A 111 -11.63 -20.78 21.94
CA ASP A 111 -11.80 -22.01 22.74
C ASP A 111 -10.63 -23.01 22.63
N GLY A 112 -9.39 -22.51 22.73
CA GLY A 112 -8.17 -23.32 22.67
C GLY A 112 -7.76 -23.78 21.26
N LYS A 113 -8.54 -23.46 20.22
CA LYS A 113 -8.11 -23.54 18.83
C LYS A 113 -7.40 -22.27 18.43
N THR A 114 -6.33 -22.42 17.66
CA THR A 114 -5.57 -21.29 17.10
C THR A 114 -5.30 -21.50 15.63
N ALA A 115 -5.37 -20.44 14.83
CA ALA A 115 -4.91 -20.42 13.46
C ALA A 115 -3.97 -19.23 13.25
N GLU A 116 -2.79 -19.49 12.68
CA GLU A 116 -1.87 -18.45 12.21
C GLU A 116 -2.05 -18.30 10.70
N LEU A 117 -2.28 -17.07 10.24
CA LEU A 117 -2.58 -16.78 8.85
C LEU A 117 -2.03 -15.43 8.41
N THR A 118 -1.94 -15.25 7.10
CA THR A 118 -1.69 -13.93 6.50
C THR A 118 -3.01 -13.28 6.09
N VAL A 119 -3.25 -12.08 6.58
CA VAL A 119 -4.43 -11.29 6.22
C VAL A 119 -4.07 -10.27 5.15
N THR A 120 -4.95 -10.11 4.16
CA THR A 120 -4.87 -9.06 3.14
C THR A 120 -5.94 -8.00 3.40
N SER A 121 -5.53 -6.72 3.39
CA SER A 121 -6.44 -5.57 3.41
C SER A 121 -6.71 -5.09 1.98
N PRO A 122 -7.86 -5.43 1.36
CA PRO A 122 -8.05 -5.32 -0.08
C PRO A 122 -8.29 -3.89 -0.59
N LEU A 123 -8.44 -2.91 0.31
CA LEU A 123 -8.66 -1.49 0.00
C LEU A 123 -7.52 -0.58 0.50
N GLN A 124 -6.39 -1.19 0.82
CA GLN A 124 -5.17 -0.53 1.24
C GLN A 124 -3.98 -1.08 0.45
N TRP A 125 -3.16 -0.18 -0.07
CA TRP A 125 -1.99 -0.55 -0.85
C TRP A 125 -0.77 0.22 -0.38
N ILE A 126 0.39 -0.44 -0.43
CA ILE A 126 1.67 0.21 -0.38
C ILE A 126 1.99 0.77 -1.77
N LEU A 127 2.32 2.05 -1.80
CA LEU A 127 2.74 2.77 -3.00
C LEU A 127 4.27 2.78 -3.08
N SER A 128 4.82 2.24 -4.16
CA SER A 128 6.27 2.20 -4.40
C SER A 128 6.57 2.38 -5.88
N TYR A 129 7.83 2.65 -6.24
CA TYR A 129 8.24 2.41 -7.63
C TYR A 129 8.13 0.89 -7.95
N PRO A 130 7.89 0.52 -9.21
CA PRO A 130 7.75 -0.88 -9.59
C PRO A 130 8.95 -1.72 -9.20
N GLY A 131 8.70 -2.89 -8.60
CA GLY A 131 9.76 -3.79 -8.13
C GLY A 131 10.56 -3.27 -6.94
N MET A 132 10.05 -2.27 -6.21
CA MET A 132 10.70 -1.67 -5.03
C MET A 132 9.74 -1.60 -3.84
N ALA A 133 8.84 -2.59 -3.73
CA ALA A 133 7.84 -2.60 -2.69
C ALA A 133 8.48 -2.94 -1.32
N PRO A 134 8.17 -2.22 -0.24
CA PRO A 134 8.78 -2.44 1.08
C PRO A 134 8.65 -3.85 1.64
N ASN A 135 7.66 -4.64 1.24
CA ASN A 135 7.60 -6.07 1.60
C ASN A 135 8.79 -6.86 1.05
N GLN A 136 9.30 -6.53 -0.14
CA GLN A 136 10.50 -7.16 -0.70
C GLN A 136 11.72 -6.91 0.17
N ILE A 137 11.80 -5.77 0.85
CA ILE A 137 12.86 -5.49 1.81
C ILE A 137 12.86 -6.54 2.93
N THR A 138 11.68 -6.92 3.44
CA THR A 138 11.61 -7.95 4.49
C THR A 138 12.12 -9.30 4.00
N ASP A 139 11.92 -9.64 2.72
CA ASP A 139 12.44 -10.87 2.13
C ASP A 139 13.93 -10.80 1.85
N LEU A 140 14.43 -9.66 1.35
CA LEU A 140 15.86 -9.41 1.20
C LEU A 140 16.58 -9.55 2.54
N LEU A 141 16.04 -8.98 3.61
CA LEU A 141 16.64 -9.04 4.95
C LEU A 141 16.80 -10.46 5.51
N LYS A 142 16.07 -11.46 4.98
CA LYS A 142 16.22 -12.90 5.32
C LYS A 142 17.37 -13.57 4.55
N GLY A 143 17.83 -12.96 3.46
CA GLY A 143 18.90 -13.47 2.60
C GLY A 143 20.31 -13.26 3.14
N ASN A 144 21.31 -13.71 2.37
CA ASN A 144 22.71 -13.52 2.74
C ASN A 144 23.11 -12.04 2.60
N ARG A 145 23.48 -11.43 3.74
CA ARG A 145 23.78 -10.00 3.86
C ARG A 145 24.79 -9.48 2.85
N SER A 146 25.86 -10.22 2.54
CA SER A 146 26.90 -9.74 1.63
C SER A 146 26.46 -9.69 0.16
N GLN A 147 25.43 -10.44 -0.21
CA GLN A 147 24.94 -10.52 -1.60
C GLN A 147 23.82 -9.53 -1.89
N ILE A 148 23.15 -9.04 -0.85
CA ILE A 148 21.96 -8.17 -0.98
C ILE A 148 22.24 -6.69 -0.68
N GLN A 149 23.48 -6.32 -0.30
CA GLN A 149 23.75 -4.94 0.16
C GLN A 149 23.38 -3.89 -0.89
N ASP A 150 23.79 -4.09 -2.13
CA ASP A 150 23.54 -3.15 -3.22
C ASP A 150 22.05 -3.07 -3.56
N GLU A 151 21.37 -4.21 -3.62
CA GLU A 151 19.93 -4.29 -3.88
C GLU A 151 19.13 -3.62 -2.75
N LEU A 152 19.45 -3.94 -1.50
CA LEU A 152 18.82 -3.35 -0.32
C LEU A 152 19.05 -1.83 -0.25
N ALA A 153 20.28 -1.38 -0.50
CA ALA A 153 20.63 0.03 -0.59
C ALA A 153 19.82 0.74 -1.69
N HIS A 154 19.70 0.11 -2.85
CA HIS A 154 18.93 0.64 -3.97
C HIS A 154 17.44 0.72 -3.65
N THR A 155 16.83 -0.33 -3.11
CA THR A 155 15.41 -0.33 -2.74
C THR A 155 15.11 0.74 -1.69
N LEU A 156 15.96 0.89 -0.66
CA LEU A 156 15.84 1.96 0.33
C LEU A 156 15.86 3.35 -0.31
N LEU A 157 16.83 3.58 -1.21
CA LEU A 157 16.94 4.86 -1.92
C LEU A 157 15.68 5.16 -2.76
N GLN A 158 15.12 4.15 -3.42
CA GLN A 158 13.88 4.28 -4.21
C GLN A 158 12.68 4.64 -3.34
N CYS A 159 12.49 3.97 -2.20
CA CYS A 159 11.42 4.27 -1.24
C CYS A 159 11.53 5.71 -0.72
N LEU A 160 12.74 6.13 -0.32
CA LEU A 160 12.97 7.49 0.20
C LEU A 160 12.80 8.55 -0.88
N THR A 161 13.18 8.24 -2.12
CA THR A 161 13.00 9.17 -3.24
C THR A 161 11.52 9.39 -3.54
N LEU A 162 10.69 8.34 -3.55
CA LEU A 162 9.26 8.52 -3.75
C LEU A 162 8.62 9.36 -2.63
N ASN A 163 9.04 9.16 -1.38
CA ASN A 163 8.61 10.01 -0.26
C ASN A 163 9.00 11.49 -0.50
N LEU A 164 10.24 11.76 -0.90
CA LEU A 164 10.73 13.10 -1.24
C LEU A 164 9.91 13.72 -2.37
N VAL A 165 9.62 12.96 -3.43
CA VAL A 165 8.80 13.41 -4.56
C VAL A 165 7.44 13.91 -4.08
N LEU A 166 6.77 13.11 -3.26
CA LEU A 166 5.45 13.44 -2.71
C LEU A 166 5.49 14.55 -1.67
N GLU A 167 6.60 14.74 -0.96
CA GLU A 167 6.79 15.86 -0.04
C GLU A 167 6.94 17.18 -0.80
N LYS A 168 7.76 17.21 -1.87
CA LYS A 168 8.00 18.44 -2.63
C LYS A 168 6.86 18.76 -3.61
N GLN A 169 6.10 17.76 -4.07
CA GLN A 169 4.94 17.94 -4.96
C GLN A 169 3.61 17.83 -4.20
N THR A 170 3.32 18.81 -3.33
CA THR A 170 2.11 18.81 -2.49
C THR A 170 0.81 18.78 -3.30
N GLY A 171 0.80 19.33 -4.51
CA GLY A 171 -0.35 19.27 -5.43
C GLY A 171 -0.79 17.85 -5.76
N LEU A 172 0.15 16.90 -5.84
CA LEU A 172 -0.15 15.49 -6.11
C LEU A 172 -0.88 14.83 -4.94
N ARG A 173 -0.46 15.14 -3.70
CA ARG A 173 -1.15 14.65 -2.48
C ARG A 173 -2.57 15.20 -2.39
N ASN A 174 -2.76 16.48 -2.70
CA ASN A 174 -4.07 17.12 -2.70
C ASN A 174 -4.97 16.50 -3.77
N LEU A 175 -4.46 16.31 -4.99
CA LEU A 175 -5.22 15.70 -6.07
C LEU A 175 -5.67 14.27 -5.74
N LEU A 176 -4.78 13.44 -5.21
CA LEU A 176 -5.16 12.08 -4.79
C LEU A 176 -6.24 12.10 -3.70
N LYS A 177 -6.11 13.01 -2.72
CA LYS A 177 -7.13 13.21 -1.69
C LYS A 177 -8.47 13.64 -2.28
N ASP A 178 -8.49 14.55 -3.23
CA ASP A 178 -9.71 15.01 -3.91
C ASP A 178 -10.33 13.90 -4.78
N LEU A 179 -9.50 12.98 -5.27
CA LEU A 179 -9.91 11.71 -5.90
C LEU A 179 -10.31 10.63 -4.88
N ARG A 180 -10.41 10.98 -3.59
CA ARG A 180 -10.75 10.12 -2.42
C ARG A 180 -9.67 9.15 -1.98
N PHE A 181 -8.49 9.18 -2.57
CA PHE A 181 -7.38 8.33 -2.13
C PHE A 181 -6.54 9.01 -1.07
N LYS A 182 -6.60 8.49 0.15
CA LYS A 182 -5.84 9.03 1.27
C LYS A 182 -4.43 8.48 1.23
N LEU A 183 -3.44 9.35 1.08
CA LEU A 183 -2.03 9.01 1.19
C LEU A 183 -1.52 9.30 2.60
N GLN A 184 -0.90 8.30 3.24
CA GLN A 184 -0.28 8.41 4.56
C GLN A 184 1.13 7.84 4.53
N THR A 185 2.00 8.37 5.39
CA THR A 185 3.28 7.73 5.68
C THR A 185 3.12 6.97 6.98
N ILE A 186 3.40 5.66 6.96
CA ILE A 186 3.34 4.77 8.11
C ILE A 186 4.73 4.21 8.42
N GLN A 187 4.90 3.74 9.65
CA GLN A 187 6.03 2.91 10.05
C GLN A 187 5.60 1.45 10.08
N VAL A 188 6.53 0.57 9.71
CA VAL A 188 6.33 -0.87 9.75
C VAL A 188 7.45 -1.45 10.61
N ASP A 189 7.09 -2.14 11.69
CA ASP A 189 8.04 -2.57 12.72
C ASP A 189 9.23 -3.36 12.16
N SER A 190 8.98 -4.22 11.16
CA SER A 190 10.01 -5.03 10.50
C SER A 190 10.99 -4.24 9.62
N LEU A 191 10.70 -2.96 9.36
CA LEU A 191 11.46 -2.05 8.49
C LEU A 191 12.10 -0.88 9.26
N GLY A 192 12.03 -0.88 10.60
CA GLY A 192 12.58 0.20 11.42
C GLY A 192 12.01 1.57 11.03
N ASP A 193 12.88 2.57 10.87
CA ASP A 193 12.48 3.95 10.61
C ASP A 193 12.16 4.25 9.13
N LEU A 194 12.12 3.26 8.24
CA LEU A 194 11.80 3.48 6.84
C LEU A 194 10.36 4.00 6.67
N PRO A 195 10.14 5.21 6.12
CA PRO A 195 8.80 5.70 5.84
C PRO A 195 8.15 4.94 4.68
N VAL A 196 7.06 4.23 4.98
CA VAL A 196 6.28 3.48 3.99
C VAL A 196 5.06 4.30 3.58
N LEU A 197 4.82 4.42 2.27
CA LEU A 197 3.67 5.15 1.73
C LEU A 197 2.47 4.21 1.61
N LEU A 198 1.44 4.48 2.40
CA LEU A 198 0.15 3.80 2.36
C LEU A 198 -0.85 4.65 1.58
N ILE A 199 -1.55 4.06 0.63
CA ILE A 199 -2.68 4.67 -0.07
C ILE A 199 -3.94 3.84 0.17
N SER A 200 -5.04 4.50 0.54
CA SER A 200 -6.30 3.82 0.87
C SER A 200 -7.54 4.49 0.28
N CYS A 201 -8.58 3.68 0.09
CA CYS A 201 -9.94 4.07 -0.27
C CYS A 201 -10.72 4.59 0.96
N PRO A 202 -11.79 5.41 0.80
CA PRO A 202 -12.64 5.84 1.91
C PRO A 202 -13.48 4.72 2.56
N ILE A 203 -13.52 3.54 1.95
CA ILE A 203 -14.25 2.38 2.49
C ILE A 203 -13.28 1.53 3.31
N SER A 204 -13.65 1.23 4.55
CA SER A 204 -12.88 0.39 5.45
C SER A 204 -13.26 -1.08 5.32
N THR A 205 -12.36 -1.93 5.82
CA THR A 205 -12.49 -3.38 5.85
C THR A 205 -12.27 -3.87 7.28
N GLU A 206 -12.79 -5.05 7.60
CA GLU A 206 -12.60 -5.71 8.89
C GLU A 206 -12.53 -7.22 8.77
N LEU A 207 -11.90 -7.84 9.77
CA LEU A 207 -11.97 -9.28 9.97
C LEU A 207 -13.30 -9.64 10.66
N PRO A 208 -13.92 -10.77 10.29
CA PRO A 208 -14.97 -11.37 11.10
C PRO A 208 -14.37 -11.92 12.41
N SER A 209 -15.21 -12.52 13.25
CA SER A 209 -14.76 -13.14 14.50
C SER A 209 -13.79 -14.31 14.26
N ASP A 210 -12.92 -14.57 15.25
CA ASP A 210 -11.86 -15.58 15.16
C ASP A 210 -12.38 -17.00 14.94
N ASP A 211 -13.56 -17.33 15.46
CA ASP A 211 -14.23 -18.61 15.23
C ASP A 211 -14.52 -18.85 13.74
N VAL A 212 -14.98 -17.82 13.03
CA VAL A 212 -15.28 -17.85 11.60
C VAL A 212 -14.00 -17.96 10.78
N ILE A 213 -12.94 -17.25 11.18
CA ILE A 213 -11.62 -17.32 10.54
C ILE A 213 -11.05 -18.74 10.69
N ILE A 214 -11.08 -19.30 11.90
CA ILE A 214 -10.61 -20.66 12.18
C ILE A 214 -11.40 -21.67 11.36
N GLN A 215 -12.73 -21.59 11.34
CA GLN A 215 -13.56 -22.48 10.53
C GLN A 215 -13.25 -22.35 9.03
N ASN A 216 -13.11 -21.14 8.51
CA ASN A 216 -12.82 -20.92 7.09
C ASN A 216 -11.44 -21.45 6.68
N THR A 217 -10.42 -21.25 7.53
CA THR A 217 -9.06 -21.73 7.31
C THR A 217 -8.98 -23.26 7.42
N GLU A 218 -9.69 -23.88 8.38
CA GLU A 218 -9.83 -25.34 8.49
C GLU A 218 -10.50 -25.95 7.24
N ILE A 219 -11.57 -25.33 6.73
CA ILE A 219 -12.30 -25.80 5.54
C ILE A 219 -11.48 -25.63 4.26
N SER A 220 -10.85 -24.46 4.07
CA SER A 220 -10.10 -24.16 2.84
C SER A 220 -8.72 -24.79 2.79
N GLY A 221 -8.13 -25.08 3.96
CA GLY A 221 -6.74 -25.54 4.09
C GLY A 221 -5.70 -24.45 3.76
N ILE A 222 -6.12 -23.20 3.55
CA ILE A 222 -5.24 -22.09 3.18
C ILE A 222 -5.07 -21.18 4.40
N PRO A 223 -3.83 -20.93 4.88
CA PRO A 223 -3.55 -20.05 6.01
C PRO A 223 -3.55 -18.58 5.57
N SER A 224 -4.62 -18.13 4.90
CA SER A 224 -4.80 -16.74 4.53
C SER A 224 -6.27 -16.33 4.60
N PHE A 225 -6.48 -15.04 4.82
CA PHE A 225 -7.81 -14.45 4.85
C PHE A 225 -7.78 -13.06 4.21
N GLU A 226 -8.89 -12.68 3.58
CA GLU A 226 -9.06 -11.32 3.04
C GLU A 226 -10.07 -10.61 3.93
N GLU A 227 -9.72 -9.43 4.43
CA GLU A 227 -10.67 -8.61 5.19
C GLU A 227 -11.91 -8.31 4.36
N ILE A 228 -13.01 -8.02 5.03
CA ILE A 228 -14.31 -7.87 4.44
C ILE A 228 -14.76 -6.42 4.52
N ILE A 229 -15.38 -5.92 3.45
CA ILE A 229 -15.87 -4.56 3.35
C ILE A 229 -16.91 -4.23 4.42
N LYS A 230 -16.78 -3.06 5.06
CA LYS A 230 -17.81 -2.54 5.95
C LYS A 230 -18.91 -1.86 5.14
N ILE A 231 -20.02 -2.56 4.93
CA ILE A 231 -21.15 -2.06 4.14
C ILE A 231 -21.76 -0.76 4.69
N ASN A 232 -21.63 -0.50 5.99
CA ASN A 232 -22.08 0.74 6.61
C ASN A 232 -21.35 1.98 6.08
N ASP A 233 -20.09 1.83 5.67
CA ASP A 233 -19.34 2.93 5.05
C ASP A 233 -20.02 3.32 3.73
N ILE A 234 -20.39 2.34 2.90
CA ILE A 234 -21.11 2.56 1.64
C ILE A 234 -22.47 3.23 1.89
N ARG A 235 -23.20 2.77 2.92
CA ARG A 235 -24.50 3.34 3.30
C ARG A 235 -24.38 4.82 3.68
N SER A 236 -23.33 5.19 4.40
CA SER A 236 -23.10 6.55 4.91
C SER A 236 -22.59 7.55 3.86
N MET A 237 -22.15 7.06 2.70
CA MET A 237 -21.65 7.92 1.63
C MET A 237 -22.78 8.76 1.00
N SER A 238 -22.42 9.93 0.48
CA SER A 238 -23.37 10.87 -0.15
C SER A 238 -22.91 11.37 -1.52
N ASP A 239 -21.84 10.77 -2.04
CA ASP A 239 -21.18 11.22 -3.26
C ASP A 239 -21.31 10.19 -4.41
N PRO A 240 -20.99 10.55 -5.67
CA PRO A 240 -21.17 9.66 -6.83
C PRO A 240 -20.46 8.30 -6.78
N LEU A 241 -19.44 8.15 -5.95
CA LEU A 241 -18.81 6.84 -5.73
C LEU A 241 -19.81 5.86 -5.12
N ARG A 242 -20.73 6.31 -4.27
CA ARG A 242 -21.80 5.47 -3.71
C ARG A 242 -22.63 4.81 -4.80
N GLU A 243 -23.06 5.56 -5.81
CA GLU A 243 -23.85 5.02 -6.91
C GLU A 243 -23.09 3.95 -7.70
N THR A 244 -21.78 4.13 -7.86
CA THR A 244 -20.92 3.11 -8.48
C THR A 244 -20.87 1.84 -7.64
N LEU A 245 -20.71 1.96 -6.33
CA LEU A 245 -20.65 0.83 -5.40
C LEU A 245 -22.01 0.12 -5.27
N LEU A 246 -23.11 0.87 -5.28
CA LEU A 246 -24.47 0.33 -5.29
C LEU A 246 -24.71 -0.49 -6.56
N GLY A 247 -24.27 0.00 -7.72
CA GLY A 247 -24.34 -0.75 -8.98
C GLY A 247 -23.58 -2.08 -8.93
N ILE A 248 -22.35 -2.08 -8.40
CA ILE A 248 -21.57 -3.32 -8.20
C ILE A 248 -22.28 -4.27 -7.23
N THR A 249 -22.80 -3.73 -6.12
CA THR A 249 -23.49 -4.53 -5.11
C THR A 249 -24.75 -5.17 -5.68
N GLN A 250 -25.52 -4.44 -6.47
CA GLN A 250 -26.72 -4.95 -7.13
C GLN A 250 -26.42 -6.10 -8.10
N GLU A 251 -25.31 -6.01 -8.83
CA GLU A 251 -24.89 -7.03 -9.80
C GLU A 251 -24.36 -8.30 -9.11
N VAL A 252 -23.55 -8.15 -8.06
CA VAL A 252 -22.78 -9.26 -7.46
C VAL A 252 -23.51 -9.90 -6.28
N THR A 253 -24.21 -9.10 -5.47
CA THR A 253 -24.87 -9.52 -4.22
C THR A 253 -26.19 -8.77 -4.01
N PRO A 254 -27.29 -9.16 -4.70
CA PRO A 254 -28.57 -8.48 -4.60
C PRO A 254 -29.14 -8.39 -3.17
N GLU A 255 -28.84 -9.35 -2.30
CA GLU A 255 -29.28 -9.36 -0.90
C GLU A 255 -28.65 -8.21 -0.10
N ILE A 256 -27.32 -8.05 -0.19
CA ILE A 256 -26.61 -6.91 0.42
C ILE A 256 -27.10 -5.58 -0.17
N TYR A 257 -27.42 -5.55 -1.47
CA TYR A 257 -27.93 -4.33 -2.09
C TYR A 257 -29.25 -3.88 -1.44
N GLN A 258 -30.19 -4.79 -1.21
CA GLN A 258 -31.46 -4.45 -0.55
C GLN A 258 -31.24 -3.86 0.84
N GLU A 259 -30.29 -4.41 1.60
CA GLU A 259 -29.91 -3.89 2.91
C GLU A 259 -29.29 -2.48 2.84
N LEU A 260 -28.48 -2.19 1.82
CA LEU A 260 -27.87 -0.87 1.65
C LEU A 260 -28.88 0.23 1.31
N VAL A 261 -29.98 -0.12 0.64
CA VAL A 261 -31.01 0.83 0.19
C VAL A 261 -32.21 0.91 1.14
N SER A 262 -32.35 -0.02 2.09
CA SER A 262 -33.32 0.02 3.20
C SER A 262 -32.90 1.00 4.29
#